data_AF-G7JF17-F1
#
_entry.id   AF-G7JF17-F1
#
_cell.length_a   1.000
_cell.length_b   1.000
_cell.length_c   1.000
_cell.angle_alpha   90.00
_cell.angle_beta   90.00
_cell.angle_gamma   90.00
#
_symmetry.space_group_name_H-M   'P 1'
#
loop_
_entity.id
_entity.type
_entity.pdbx_description
1 polymer ?
#
loop_
_entity_poly.entity_id
_entity_poly.type
_entity_poly.pdbx_seq_one_letter_code
_entity_poly.pdbx_strand_id
1 'polypeptide(L)'
;MARPAREPRINCCTCCTSFITSTGLTILFLWLTLRTQQPKCFIQSLYLPSLNKTITSNHKHSINNTIIFNLKLANQNEDKGVYYDAICLTFALFLDVNTTRPLANSTLDGFYQGHGKTAEKWSSAEARGGGGGVNRTVQGSVFLRVEFVTRVKYKILFVYTKRHRLSGGANVEVNVSSGQKVNPKGIRLGNDPVRVGSEAAPVRGLWVALSGTFVSLLVLSAFT
;
A
#
# COMPACT_ATOMS: atom_id res chain seq x y z
N MET A 1 -17.35 24.38 72.32
CA MET A 1 -17.42 25.13 71.05
C MET A 1 -16.99 24.19 69.93
N ALA A 2 -17.93 23.43 69.36
CA ALA A 2 -17.64 22.42 68.34
C ALA A 2 -17.96 22.99 66.95
N ARG A 3 -16.99 22.98 66.04
CA ARG A 3 -17.20 23.36 64.63
C ARG A 3 -17.93 22.22 63.91
N PRO A 4 -19.00 22.48 63.16
CA PRO A 4 -19.64 21.46 62.37
C PRO A 4 -18.73 21.04 61.20
N ALA A 5 -18.62 19.73 60.98
CA ALA A 5 -17.92 19.15 59.84
C ALA A 5 -18.64 19.57 58.55
N ARG A 6 -17.89 20.15 57.60
CA ARG A 6 -18.39 20.41 56.24
C ARG A 6 -18.55 19.07 55.53
N GLU A 7 -19.79 18.70 55.31
CA GLU A 7 -20.16 17.56 54.48
C GLU A 7 -19.88 17.89 52.99
N PRO A 8 -19.13 17.06 52.26
CA PRO A 8 -18.81 17.33 50.86
C PRO A 8 -20.09 17.22 50.03
N ARG A 9 -20.58 18.36 49.55
CA ARG A 9 -21.63 18.43 48.53
C ARG A 9 -21.06 17.84 47.23
N ILE A 10 -21.25 16.53 47.03
CA ILE A 10 -20.94 15.88 45.76
C ILE A 10 -21.95 16.43 44.74
N ASN A 11 -21.53 17.43 43.97
CA ASN A 11 -22.37 18.04 42.96
C ASN A 11 -22.68 17.00 41.87
N CYS A 12 -23.95 16.60 41.80
CA CYS A 12 -24.47 15.63 40.83
C CYS A 12 -24.06 15.95 39.38
N CYS A 13 -23.98 17.25 39.02
CA CYS A 13 -23.51 17.71 37.71
C CYS A 13 -22.05 17.32 37.40
N THR A 14 -21.15 17.31 38.37
CA THR A 14 -19.73 16.94 38.16
C THR A 14 -19.58 15.44 37.91
N CYS A 15 -20.49 14.62 38.47
CA CYS A 15 -20.53 13.19 38.25
C CYS A 15 -21.02 12.87 36.82
N CYS A 16 -22.13 13.47 36.39
CA CYS A 16 -22.70 13.24 35.06
C CYS A 16 -21.76 13.66 33.91
N THR A 17 -21.08 14.80 34.02
CA THR A 17 -20.11 15.24 33.00
C THR A 17 -18.89 14.32 32.92
N SER A 18 -18.42 13.80 34.06
CA SER A 18 -17.31 12.83 34.10
C SER A 18 -17.69 11.51 33.43
N PHE A 19 -18.92 11.02 33.64
CA PHE A 19 -19.41 9.81 32.96
C PHE A 19 -19.55 9.97 31.45
N ILE A 20 -20.11 11.10 31.00
CA ILE A 20 -20.28 11.38 29.57
C ILE A 20 -18.92 11.51 28.88
N THR A 21 -17.98 12.24 29.48
CA THR A 21 -16.63 12.41 28.94
C THR A 21 -15.86 11.08 28.90
N SER A 22 -15.91 10.28 29.96
CA SER A 22 -15.29 8.94 29.98
C SER A 22 -15.89 8.00 28.92
N THR A 23 -17.21 7.97 28.79
CA THR A 23 -17.90 7.12 27.81
C THR A 23 -17.60 7.58 26.37
N GLY A 24 -17.59 8.90 26.12
CA GLY A 24 -17.20 9.45 24.83
C GLY A 24 -15.76 9.11 24.46
N LEU A 25 -14.82 9.24 25.40
CA LEU A 25 -13.42 8.88 25.19
C LEU A 25 -13.25 7.38 24.93
N THR A 26 -13.92 6.51 25.67
CA THR A 26 -13.83 5.06 25.44
C THR A 26 -14.37 4.67 24.07
N ILE A 27 -15.51 5.23 23.64
CA ILE A 27 -16.02 5.02 22.28
C ILE A 27 -15.04 5.53 21.23
N LEU A 28 -14.41 6.70 21.45
CA LEU A 28 -13.42 7.26 20.53
C LEU A 28 -12.18 6.35 20.42
N PHE A 29 -11.64 5.87 21.55
CA PHE A 29 -10.50 4.95 21.55
C PHE A 29 -10.85 3.60 20.93
N LEU A 30 -12.04 3.06 21.20
CA LEU A 30 -12.55 1.86 20.54
C LEU A 30 -12.67 2.06 19.03
N TRP A 31 -13.19 3.20 18.58
CA TRP A 31 -13.29 3.53 17.16
C TRP A 31 -11.90 3.62 16.49
N LEU A 32 -10.96 4.33 17.12
CA LEU A 32 -9.59 4.49 16.62
C LEU A 32 -8.86 3.16 16.53
N THR A 33 -9.01 2.29 17.54
CA THR A 33 -8.38 0.96 17.56
C THR A 33 -9.07 -0.03 16.62
N LEU A 34 -10.35 0.11 16.29
CA LEU A 34 -11.00 -0.77 15.32
C LEU A 34 -10.75 -0.34 13.87
N ARG A 35 -10.41 0.93 13.63
CA ARG A 35 -10.09 1.43 12.29
C ARG A 35 -8.89 0.70 11.70
N THR A 36 -9.12 -0.01 10.59
CA THR A 36 -8.08 -0.70 9.82
C THR A 36 -7.60 0.17 8.67
N GLN A 37 -6.28 0.27 8.50
CA GLN A 37 -5.66 0.84 7.32
C GLN A 37 -5.34 -0.25 6.29
N GLN A 38 -5.54 0.06 5.01
CA GLN A 38 -5.14 -0.84 3.93
C GLN A 38 -3.62 -0.95 3.87
N PRO A 39 -3.06 -2.17 3.75
CA PRO A 39 -1.62 -2.32 3.59
C PRO A 39 -1.17 -1.69 2.27
N LYS A 40 0.02 -1.12 2.26
CA LYS A 40 0.61 -0.50 1.07
C LYS A 40 1.45 -1.51 0.31
N CYS A 41 1.26 -1.58 -0.99
CA CYS A 41 1.99 -2.47 -1.89
C CYS A 41 2.97 -1.67 -2.75
N PHE A 42 4.21 -2.15 -2.91
CA PHE A 42 5.24 -1.47 -3.70
C PHE A 42 6.05 -2.47 -4.53
N ILE A 43 6.50 -2.02 -5.70
CA ILE A 43 7.52 -2.71 -6.49
C ILE A 43 8.89 -2.09 -6.16
N GLN A 44 9.71 -2.83 -5.42
CA GLN A 44 11.03 -2.38 -4.99
C GLN A 44 12.08 -2.53 -6.08
N SER A 45 12.13 -3.69 -6.71
CA SER A 45 13.00 -3.97 -7.84
C SER A 45 12.20 -4.69 -8.91
N LEU A 46 12.58 -4.43 -10.15
CA LEU A 46 12.04 -5.12 -11.31
C LEU A 46 13.17 -5.19 -12.33
N TYR A 47 13.41 -6.38 -12.84
CA TYR A 47 14.51 -6.69 -13.74
C TYR A 47 14.05 -7.65 -14.83
N LEU A 48 14.36 -7.29 -16.07
CA LEU A 48 14.10 -8.04 -17.28
C LEU A 48 15.44 -8.44 -17.91
N PRO A 49 15.91 -9.68 -17.68
CA PRO A 49 17.16 -10.17 -18.28
C PRO A 49 17.16 -10.11 -19.81
N SER A 50 15.98 -10.24 -20.45
CA SER A 50 15.84 -10.20 -21.92
C SER A 50 16.21 -8.85 -22.55
N LEU A 51 16.23 -7.77 -21.76
CA LEU A 51 16.68 -6.44 -22.21
C LEU A 51 18.16 -6.17 -21.92
N ASN A 52 18.83 -7.02 -21.14
CA ASN A 52 20.20 -6.78 -20.74
C ASN A 52 21.18 -7.14 -21.86
N LYS A 53 21.65 -6.12 -22.59
CA LYS A 53 22.51 -6.26 -23.78
C LYS A 53 23.83 -6.98 -23.48
N THR A 54 24.41 -6.73 -22.31
CA THR A 54 25.71 -7.29 -21.87
C THR A 54 25.67 -8.80 -21.69
N ILE A 55 24.50 -9.34 -21.30
CA ILE A 55 24.28 -10.78 -21.13
C ILE A 55 23.93 -11.42 -22.48
N THR A 56 23.07 -10.76 -23.27
CA THR A 56 22.63 -11.29 -24.57
C THR A 56 23.74 -11.35 -25.63
N SER A 57 24.79 -10.54 -25.54
CA SER A 57 25.91 -10.56 -26.50
C SER A 57 26.85 -11.76 -26.31
N ASN A 58 26.88 -12.36 -25.11
CA ASN A 58 27.80 -13.45 -24.77
C ASN A 58 27.18 -14.85 -24.87
N HIS A 59 25.85 -14.97 -24.88
CA HIS A 59 25.17 -16.26 -24.88
C HIS A 59 24.31 -16.43 -26.13
N LYS A 60 24.76 -17.31 -27.04
CA LYS A 60 23.95 -17.80 -28.16
C LYS A 60 22.74 -18.54 -27.57
N HIS A 61 21.55 -17.96 -27.74
CA HIS A 61 20.24 -18.62 -27.79
C HIS A 61 19.69 -19.28 -26.51
N SER A 62 19.34 -18.46 -25.51
CA SER A 62 18.05 -18.58 -24.81
C SER A 62 17.66 -17.19 -24.32
N ILE A 63 16.71 -16.54 -24.98
CA ILE A 63 16.13 -15.30 -24.45
C ILE A 63 15.29 -15.73 -23.25
N ASN A 64 15.89 -15.71 -22.05
CA ASN A 64 15.17 -15.96 -20.81
C ASN A 64 14.17 -14.83 -20.62
N ASN A 65 12.96 -15.06 -21.11
CA ASN A 65 11.89 -14.09 -21.06
C ASN A 65 11.23 -14.16 -19.69
N THR A 66 11.99 -13.83 -18.65
CA THR A 66 11.52 -13.82 -17.27
C THR A 66 11.52 -12.41 -16.72
N ILE A 67 10.54 -12.08 -15.90
CA ILE A 67 10.47 -10.83 -15.15
C ILE A 67 10.80 -11.20 -13.73
N ILE A 68 11.91 -10.69 -13.19
CA ILE A 68 12.32 -10.89 -11.80
C ILE A 68 11.91 -9.63 -11.03
N PHE A 69 11.23 -9.79 -9.90
CA PHE A 69 10.72 -8.66 -9.14
C PHE A 69 10.77 -8.89 -7.63
N ASN A 70 10.84 -7.79 -6.88
CA ASN A 70 10.68 -7.76 -5.42
C ASN A 70 9.43 -6.93 -5.07
N LEU A 71 8.43 -7.61 -4.50
CA LEU A 71 7.20 -7.00 -4.00
C LEU A 71 7.35 -6.70 -2.50
N LYS A 72 7.09 -5.45 -2.11
CA LYS A 72 7.04 -5.02 -0.71
C LYS A 72 5.61 -4.75 -0.29
N LEU A 73 5.17 -5.43 0.77
CA LEU A 73 3.91 -5.16 1.44
C LEU A 73 4.19 -4.55 2.80
N ALA A 74 3.65 -3.37 3.07
CA ALA A 74 3.80 -2.65 4.33
C ALA A 74 2.46 -2.61 5.07
N ASN A 75 2.40 -3.29 6.21
CA ASN A 75 1.27 -3.19 7.13
C ASN A 75 1.46 -1.95 8.02
N GLN A 76 0.58 -0.97 7.86
CA GLN A 76 0.62 0.27 8.64
C GLN A 76 -0.16 0.19 9.96
N ASN A 77 -0.83 -0.93 10.23
CA ASN A 77 -1.57 -1.11 11.46
C ASN A 77 -0.61 -1.59 12.56
N GLU A 78 -0.42 -0.77 13.58
CA GLU A 78 0.46 -1.08 14.73
C GLU A 78 -0.13 -2.14 15.67
N ASP A 79 -1.44 -2.34 15.61
CA ASP A 79 -2.21 -3.18 16.52
C ASP A 79 -2.84 -4.41 15.83
N LYS A 80 -2.74 -4.52 14.50
CA LYS A 80 -3.44 -5.55 13.71
C LYS A 80 -2.52 -6.26 12.75
N GLY A 81 -2.68 -7.58 12.67
CA GLY A 81 -2.02 -8.40 11.66
C GLY A 81 -2.77 -8.36 10.35
N VAL A 82 -2.09 -8.66 9.25
CA VAL A 82 -2.73 -8.80 7.94
C VAL A 82 -2.43 -10.19 7.42
N TYR A 83 -3.48 -10.94 7.12
CA TYR A 83 -3.36 -12.17 6.35
C TYR A 83 -3.75 -11.86 4.90
N TYR A 84 -2.83 -12.12 3.98
CA TYR A 84 -3.08 -12.05 2.54
C TYR A 84 -3.49 -13.44 2.05
N ASP A 85 -4.58 -13.50 1.29
CA ASP A 85 -4.80 -14.63 0.38
C ASP A 85 -3.77 -14.55 -0.77
N ALA A 86 -3.82 -15.48 -1.72
CA ALA A 86 -2.92 -15.47 -2.87
C ALA A 86 -2.88 -14.09 -3.56
N ILE A 87 -1.68 -13.62 -3.89
CA ILE A 87 -1.46 -12.31 -4.50
C ILE A 87 -1.22 -12.54 -5.99
N CYS A 88 -2.21 -12.20 -6.81
CA CYS A 88 -2.11 -12.29 -8.26
C CYS A 88 -1.49 -11.00 -8.78
N LEU A 89 -0.37 -11.11 -9.49
CA LEU A 89 0.32 -10.03 -10.19
C LEU A 89 0.17 -10.22 -11.69
N THR A 90 -0.15 -9.14 -12.39
CA THR A 90 -0.23 -9.10 -13.84
C THR A 90 0.69 -8.02 -14.37
N PHE A 91 1.51 -8.39 -15.34
CA PHE A 91 2.46 -7.52 -16.02
C PHE A 91 1.96 -7.31 -17.44
N ALA A 92 1.80 -6.06 -17.86
CA ALA A 92 1.46 -5.70 -19.23
C ALA A 92 2.49 -4.73 -19.79
N LEU A 93 2.90 -4.96 -21.04
CA LEU A 93 3.86 -4.13 -21.77
C LEU A 93 3.11 -3.02 -22.50
N PHE A 94 3.56 -1.78 -22.38
CA PHE A 94 3.04 -0.70 -23.23
C PHE A 94 3.57 -0.87 -24.65
N LEU A 95 2.65 -0.90 -25.62
CA LEU A 95 2.95 -0.85 -27.05
C LEU A 95 3.03 0.60 -27.54
N ASP A 96 2.13 1.43 -27.00
CA ASP A 96 2.03 2.87 -27.21
C ASP A 96 1.57 3.52 -25.90
N VAL A 97 1.43 4.85 -25.86
CA VAL A 97 1.01 5.61 -24.67
C VAL A 97 -0.32 5.10 -24.07
N ASN A 98 -1.22 4.58 -24.92
CA ASN A 98 -2.57 4.16 -24.52
C ASN A 98 -2.80 2.64 -24.59
N THR A 99 -1.92 1.89 -25.26
CA THR A 99 -2.16 0.50 -25.58
C THR A 99 -1.21 -0.39 -24.81
N THR A 100 -1.75 -1.35 -24.07
CA THR A 100 -0.98 -2.36 -23.33
C THR A 100 -1.28 -3.76 -23.83
N ARG A 101 -0.27 -4.63 -23.82
CA ARG A 101 -0.39 -6.06 -24.11
C ARG A 101 -0.02 -6.88 -22.88
N PRO A 102 -0.82 -7.87 -22.47
CA PRO A 102 -0.45 -8.81 -21.41
C PRO A 102 0.91 -9.45 -21.69
N LEU A 103 1.77 -9.49 -20.68
CA LEU A 103 3.13 -9.99 -20.79
C LEU A 103 3.36 -11.22 -19.92
N ALA A 104 3.03 -11.13 -18.64
CA ALA A 104 3.25 -12.21 -17.68
C ALA A 104 2.24 -12.14 -16.54
N ASN A 105 1.97 -13.29 -15.93
CA ASN A 105 1.21 -13.38 -14.68
C ASN A 105 2.06 -14.14 -13.66
N SER A 106 2.01 -13.73 -12.40
CA SER A 106 2.63 -14.44 -11.29
C SER A 106 1.67 -14.48 -10.12
N THR A 107 1.72 -15.55 -9.34
CA THR A 107 0.92 -15.68 -8.12
C THR A 107 1.86 -15.97 -6.97
N LEU A 108 1.79 -15.15 -5.94
CA LEU A 108 2.49 -15.38 -4.68
C LEU A 108 1.53 -16.05 -3.70
N ASP A 109 2.04 -17.02 -2.94
CA ASP A 109 1.26 -17.66 -1.89
C ASP A 109 0.83 -16.66 -0.82
N GLY A 110 -0.37 -16.90 -0.29
CA GLY A 110 -0.89 -16.15 0.84
C GLY A 110 0.00 -16.30 2.07
N PHE A 111 0.09 -15.25 2.87
CA PHE A 111 0.92 -15.28 4.08
C PHE A 111 0.39 -14.32 5.14
N TYR A 112 0.79 -14.57 6.39
CA TYR A 112 0.53 -13.68 7.51
C TYR A 112 1.66 -12.66 7.69
N GLN A 113 1.28 -11.41 7.90
CA GLN A 113 2.16 -10.30 8.22
C GLN A 113 1.80 -9.73 9.59
N GLY A 114 2.80 -9.60 10.47
CA GLY A 114 2.64 -9.02 11.80
C GLY A 114 2.34 -7.51 11.80
N HIS A 115 2.10 -6.97 12.99
CA HIS A 115 1.67 -5.58 13.21
C HIS A 115 2.83 -4.60 12.97
N GLY A 116 2.59 -3.51 12.25
CA GLY A 116 3.61 -2.52 11.89
C GLY A 116 4.78 -3.08 11.05
N LYS A 117 4.68 -4.34 10.59
CA LYS A 117 5.77 -5.02 9.88
C LYS A 117 5.72 -4.75 8.38
N THR A 118 6.85 -4.99 7.74
CA THR A 118 6.99 -5.04 6.28
C THR A 118 7.38 -6.44 5.86
N ALA A 119 6.87 -6.90 4.72
CA ALA A 119 7.24 -8.15 4.08
C ALA A 119 7.79 -7.87 2.68
N GLU A 120 8.87 -8.54 2.33
CA GLU A 120 9.46 -8.54 0.99
C GLU A 120 9.32 -9.93 0.38
N LYS A 121 8.92 -9.98 -0.89
CA LYS A 121 8.66 -11.21 -1.62
C LYS A 121 9.34 -11.12 -2.98
N TRP A 122 10.40 -11.90 -3.13
CA TRP A 122 11.09 -12.11 -4.40
C TRP A 122 10.38 -13.19 -5.19
N SER A 123 10.17 -12.94 -6.48
CA SER A 123 9.59 -13.93 -7.38
C SER A 123 9.94 -13.59 -8.83
N SER A 124 9.58 -14.52 -9.71
CA SER A 124 9.73 -14.37 -11.14
C SER A 124 8.43 -14.71 -11.86
N ALA A 125 8.28 -14.18 -13.06
CA ALA A 125 7.17 -14.48 -13.96
C ALA A 125 7.71 -14.75 -15.36
N GLU A 126 7.26 -15.82 -16.00
CA GLU A 126 7.58 -16.04 -17.40
C GLU A 126 6.75 -15.10 -18.28
N ALA A 127 7.44 -14.28 -19.06
CA ALA A 127 6.84 -13.45 -20.09
C ALA A 127 6.46 -14.32 -21.30
N ARG A 128 5.15 -14.61 -21.40
CA ARG A 128 4.55 -15.40 -22.49
C ARG A 128 3.71 -14.54 -23.45
N GLY A 129 3.83 -13.21 -23.36
CA GLY A 129 3.03 -12.25 -24.13
C GLY A 129 3.15 -12.45 -25.64
N GLY A 130 2.01 -12.78 -26.28
CA GLY A 130 1.90 -13.25 -27.66
C GLY A 130 2.86 -12.61 -28.66
N GLY A 131 3.79 -13.41 -29.17
CA GLY A 131 4.54 -13.26 -30.42
C GLY A 131 5.53 -12.10 -30.57
N GLY A 132 5.43 -11.04 -29.78
CA GLY A 132 6.33 -9.87 -29.85
C GLY A 132 7.22 -9.79 -28.62
N GLY A 133 8.53 -9.63 -28.80
CA GLY A 133 9.48 -9.50 -27.69
C GLY A 133 9.20 -8.33 -26.73
N VAL A 134 10.05 -8.17 -25.71
CA VAL A 134 9.87 -7.14 -24.66
C VAL A 134 10.52 -5.81 -25.01
N ASN A 135 11.07 -5.69 -26.22
CA ASN A 135 11.91 -4.56 -26.65
C ASN A 135 11.10 -3.39 -27.22
N ARG A 136 9.79 -3.33 -26.93
CA ARG A 136 8.94 -2.22 -27.39
C ARG A 136 9.16 -1.03 -26.46
N THR A 137 9.57 0.08 -27.06
CA THR A 137 9.87 1.32 -26.35
C THR A 137 8.80 2.36 -26.62
N VAL A 138 8.41 3.08 -25.58
CA VAL A 138 7.57 4.27 -25.66
C VAL A 138 8.46 5.41 -25.15
N GLN A 139 8.65 6.46 -25.95
CA GLN A 139 9.52 7.60 -25.62
C GLN A 139 10.98 7.18 -25.26
N GLY A 140 11.50 6.13 -25.87
CA GLY A 140 12.89 5.66 -25.66
C GLY A 140 13.09 4.71 -24.48
N SER A 141 12.07 4.48 -23.64
CA SER A 141 12.11 3.57 -22.50
C SER A 141 11.08 2.43 -22.63
N VAL A 142 11.29 1.33 -21.93
CA VAL A 142 10.29 0.25 -21.83
C VAL A 142 9.39 0.54 -20.63
N PHE A 143 8.08 0.61 -20.83
CA PHE A 143 7.12 0.77 -19.74
C PHE A 143 6.34 -0.53 -19.50
N LEU A 144 6.24 -0.90 -18.23
CA LEU A 144 5.46 -2.05 -17.76
C LEU A 144 4.37 -1.58 -16.81
N ARG A 145 3.12 -1.88 -17.13
CA ARG A 145 2.01 -1.78 -16.19
C ARG A 145 2.03 -3.01 -15.30
N VAL A 146 2.19 -2.77 -14.00
CA VAL A 146 2.13 -3.82 -12.98
C VAL A 146 0.87 -3.61 -12.18
N GLU A 147 -0.01 -4.61 -12.18
CA GLU A 147 -1.24 -4.61 -11.41
C GLU A 147 -1.24 -5.81 -10.46
N PHE A 148 -1.88 -5.65 -9.31
CA PHE A 148 -2.05 -6.70 -8.34
C PHE A 148 -3.49 -6.80 -7.86
N VAL A 149 -3.90 -8.01 -7.53
CA VAL A 149 -5.20 -8.31 -6.90
C VAL A 149 -4.98 -9.34 -5.81
N THR A 150 -5.52 -9.07 -4.63
CA THR A 150 -5.54 -9.99 -3.50
C THR A 150 -6.76 -9.73 -2.62
N ARG A 151 -6.96 -10.59 -1.61
CA ARG A 151 -7.92 -10.38 -0.54
C ARG A 151 -7.17 -10.42 0.78
N VAL A 152 -7.54 -9.52 1.68
CA VAL A 152 -6.90 -9.39 3.00
C VAL A 152 -7.93 -9.53 4.11
N LYS A 153 -7.53 -10.15 5.22
CA LYS A 153 -8.28 -10.11 6.48
C LYS A 153 -7.35 -9.63 7.58
N TYR A 154 -7.87 -8.84 8.51
CA TYR A 154 -7.10 -8.28 9.60
C TYR A 154 -7.27 -9.14 10.84
N LYS A 155 -6.17 -9.45 11.52
CA LYS A 155 -6.19 -10.12 12.82
C LYS A 155 -6.21 -9.05 13.91
N ILE A 156 -7.30 -8.98 14.66
CA ILE A 156 -7.46 -8.10 15.82
C ILE A 156 -7.50 -9.01 17.05
N LEU A 157 -6.47 -8.95 17.89
CA LEU A 157 -6.28 -9.85 19.03
C LEU A 157 -6.37 -11.33 18.59
N PHE A 158 -7.51 -11.99 18.85
CA PHE A 158 -7.74 -13.41 18.54
C PHE A 158 -8.69 -13.65 17.36
N VAL A 159 -9.31 -12.60 16.81
CA VAL A 159 -10.36 -12.72 15.79
C VAL A 159 -9.91 -12.12 14.46
N TYR A 160 -10.36 -12.71 13.36
CA TYR A 160 -10.16 -12.15 12.01
C TYR A 160 -11.37 -11.34 11.57
N THR A 161 -11.13 -10.22 10.91
CA THR A 161 -12.17 -9.45 10.21
C THR A 161 -12.69 -10.22 8.98
N LYS A 162 -13.76 -9.69 8.38
CA LYS A 162 -14.15 -10.10 7.03
C LYS A 162 -13.00 -9.86 6.03
N ARG A 163 -13.01 -10.62 4.94
CA ARG A 163 -12.07 -10.43 3.84
C ARG A 163 -12.43 -9.17 3.05
N HIS A 164 -11.44 -8.36 2.76
CA HIS A 164 -11.55 -7.16 1.94
C HIS A 164 -10.72 -7.33 0.68
N ARG A 165 -11.27 -6.95 -0.47
CA ARG A 165 -10.52 -6.96 -1.73
C ARG A 165 -9.51 -5.81 -1.70
N LEU A 166 -8.28 -6.10 -2.12
CA LEU A 166 -7.22 -5.14 -2.30
C LEU A 166 -6.67 -5.29 -3.71
N SER A 167 -6.61 -4.19 -4.45
CA SER A 167 -6.06 -4.17 -5.80
C SER A 167 -5.45 -2.81 -6.10
N GLY A 168 -4.55 -2.77 -7.06
CA GLY A 168 -3.96 -1.53 -7.54
C GLY A 168 -2.92 -1.79 -8.60
N GLY A 169 -2.35 -0.73 -9.15
CA GLY A 169 -1.29 -0.82 -10.13
C GLY A 169 -0.47 0.44 -10.25
N ALA A 170 0.62 0.34 -11.02
CA ALA A 170 1.45 1.45 -11.41
C ALA A 170 2.21 1.12 -12.70
N ASN A 171 2.69 2.17 -13.37
CA ASN A 171 3.60 2.01 -14.49
C ASN A 171 5.04 2.05 -13.98
N VAL A 172 5.84 1.10 -14.44
CA VAL A 172 7.24 0.93 -14.09
C VAL A 172 8.06 1.14 -15.33
N GLU A 173 8.92 2.16 -15.31
CA GLU A 173 9.89 2.41 -16.36
C GLU A 173 11.11 1.50 -16.19
N VAL A 174 11.52 0.87 -17.28
CA VAL A 174 12.65 -0.05 -17.37
C VAL A 174 13.62 0.42 -18.45
N ASN A 175 14.90 0.41 -18.10
CA ASN A 175 15.96 0.81 -19.00
C ASN A 175 16.19 -0.27 -20.08
N VAL A 176 16.31 0.15 -21.33
CA VAL A 176 16.47 -0.74 -22.51
C VAL A 176 17.82 -1.47 -22.54
N SER A 177 18.86 -0.92 -21.92
CA SER A 177 20.21 -1.47 -21.98
C SER A 177 20.55 -2.34 -20.77
N SER A 178 20.07 -1.96 -19.56
CA SER A 178 20.30 -2.72 -18.34
C SER A 178 19.17 -3.68 -18.00
N GLY A 179 17.96 -3.48 -18.53
CA GLY A 179 16.76 -4.24 -18.17
C GLY A 179 16.24 -3.99 -16.75
N GLN A 180 16.83 -3.03 -16.03
CA GLN A 180 16.44 -2.73 -14.64
C GLN A 180 15.47 -1.56 -14.58
N LYS A 181 14.62 -1.57 -13.54
CA LYS A 181 13.79 -0.42 -13.17
C LYS A 181 14.66 0.83 -13.01
N VAL A 182 14.24 1.93 -13.64
CA VAL A 182 14.97 3.22 -13.61
C VAL A 182 14.92 3.89 -12.23
N ASN A 183 13.75 3.92 -11.60
CA ASN A 183 13.58 4.61 -10.32
C ASN A 183 14.20 3.82 -9.15
N PRO A 184 15.16 4.39 -8.39
CA PRO A 184 15.79 3.71 -7.26
C PRO A 184 14.83 3.48 -6.09
N LYS A 185 13.77 4.29 -5.95
CA LYS A 185 12.76 4.13 -4.89
C LYS A 185 11.69 3.12 -5.29
N GLY A 186 11.09 2.48 -4.29
CA GLY A 186 9.94 1.59 -4.50
C GLY A 186 8.74 2.35 -5.08
N ILE A 187 8.13 1.81 -6.14
CA ILE A 187 6.94 2.40 -6.77
C ILE A 187 5.71 1.85 -6.08
N ARG A 188 4.85 2.72 -5.54
CA ARG A 188 3.60 2.31 -4.88
C ARG A 188 2.59 1.87 -5.92
N LEU A 189 2.00 0.68 -5.75
CA LEU A 189 0.87 0.21 -6.52
C LEU A 189 -0.41 0.79 -5.89
N GLY A 190 -1.00 1.78 -6.55
CA GLY A 190 -2.17 2.53 -6.07
C GLY A 190 -3.43 2.21 -6.87
N ASN A 191 -4.57 2.78 -6.47
CA ASN A 191 -5.84 2.53 -7.15
C ASN A 191 -5.87 3.11 -8.58
N ASP A 192 -5.14 4.21 -8.80
CA ASP A 192 -5.10 4.92 -10.09
C ASP A 192 -3.68 4.88 -10.68
N PRO A 193 -3.40 4.00 -11.65
CA PRO A 193 -2.11 3.99 -12.33
C PRO A 193 -1.96 5.26 -13.18
N VAL A 194 -0.91 6.05 -12.89
CA VAL A 194 -0.57 7.30 -13.60
C VAL A 194 -0.45 7.05 -15.11
N ARG A 195 -0.93 7.97 -15.96
CA ARG A 195 -0.76 7.87 -17.42
C ARG A 195 0.70 8.15 -17.82
N VAL A 196 1.25 7.37 -18.75
CA VAL A 196 2.59 7.61 -19.31
C VAL A 196 2.59 9.00 -19.97
N GLY A 197 3.51 9.87 -19.58
CA GLY A 197 3.59 11.26 -20.07
C GLY A 197 2.83 12.31 -19.25
N SER A 198 2.16 11.94 -18.16
CA SER A 198 1.56 12.90 -17.23
C SER A 198 2.47 13.09 -16.01
N GLU A 199 3.36 14.08 -16.06
CA GLU A 199 4.08 14.54 -14.86
C GLU A 199 3.08 15.26 -13.93
N ALA A 200 2.41 14.51 -13.07
CA ALA A 200 1.65 15.11 -11.99
C ALA A 200 2.62 15.53 -10.88
N ALA A 201 2.68 16.83 -10.60
CA ALA A 201 3.42 17.37 -9.47
C ALA A 201 3.02 16.65 -8.16
N PRO A 202 3.97 16.42 -7.22
CA PRO A 202 3.66 15.77 -5.96
C PRO A 202 2.68 16.63 -5.17
N VAL A 203 1.41 16.21 -5.13
CA VAL A 203 0.41 16.82 -4.27
C VAL A 203 0.80 16.49 -2.84
N ARG A 204 1.52 17.41 -2.18
CA ARG A 204 1.75 17.37 -0.74
C ARG A 204 0.37 17.47 -0.08
N GLY A 205 -0.11 16.35 0.46
CA GLY A 205 -1.39 16.25 1.14
C GLY A 205 -1.43 17.13 2.38
N LEU A 206 -1.80 18.40 2.20
CA LEU A 206 -2.08 19.38 3.25
C LEU A 206 -3.47 19.14 3.89
N TRP A 207 -3.92 17.89 4.00
CA TRP A 207 -5.26 17.56 4.49
C TRP A 207 -5.29 16.97 5.91
N VAL A 208 -4.13 16.65 6.48
CA VAL A 208 -4.08 16.04 7.84
C VAL A 208 -4.02 17.09 8.95
N ALA A 209 -3.75 18.36 8.64
CA ALA A 209 -3.66 19.42 9.65
C ALA A 209 -5.02 20.01 10.07
N LEU A 210 -6.05 19.94 9.22
CA LEU A 210 -7.35 20.57 9.50
C LEU A 210 -8.30 19.71 10.35
N SER A 211 -8.08 18.40 10.44
CA SER A 211 -8.89 17.54 11.34
C SER A 211 -8.45 17.65 12.81
N GLY A 212 -7.21 18.05 13.07
CA GLY A 212 -6.69 18.22 14.44
C GLY A 212 -7.18 19.51 15.11
N THR A 213 -7.37 20.58 14.33
CA THR A 213 -7.79 21.88 14.87
C THR A 213 -9.27 21.94 15.24
N PHE A 214 -10.13 21.18 14.56
CA PHE A 214 -11.57 21.12 14.89
C PHE A 214 -11.84 20.40 16.21
N VAL A 215 -11.06 19.38 16.55
CA VAL A 215 -11.20 18.65 17.83
C VAL A 215 -10.71 19.51 19.00
N SER A 216 -9.68 20.32 18.82
CA SER A 216 -9.18 21.22 19.88
C SER A 216 -10.11 22.41 20.17
N LEU A 217 -10.79 22.95 19.16
CA LEU A 217 -11.74 24.06 19.34
C LEU A 217 -13.02 23.65 20.08
N LEU A 218 -13.51 22.42 19.86
CA LEU A 218 -14.66 21.88 20.60
C LEU A 218 -14.35 21.61 22.08
N VAL A 219 -13.09 21.38 22.44
CA VAL A 219 -12.67 21.18 23.84
C VAL A 219 -12.54 22.52 24.58
N LEU A 220 -12.16 23.61 23.91
CA LEU A 220 -12.01 24.92 24.56
C LEU A 220 -13.34 25.65 24.80
N SER A 221 -14.36 25.47 23.97
CA SER A 221 -15.68 26.09 24.17
C SER A 221 -16.54 25.42 25.25
N ALA A 222 -16.07 24.30 25.81
CA ALA A 222 -16.76 23.58 26.90
C ALA A 222 -16.29 24.04 28.30
N PHE A 223 -15.34 24.97 28.39
CA PHE A 223 -14.75 25.46 29.65
C PHE A 223 -14.73 27.00 29.80
N THR A 224 -15.53 27.72 29.01
CA THR A 224 -15.89 29.13 29.23
C THR A 224 -17.38 29.25 29.40
#